data_AF-A0A7K8XA49-F1
#
_entry.id   AF-A0A7K8XA49-F1
#
_cell.length_a   1.000
_cell.length_b   1.000
_cell.length_c   1.000
_cell.angle_alpha   90.00
_cell.angle_beta   90.00
_cell.angle_gamma   90.00
#
_symmetry.space_group_name_H-M   'P 1'
#
loop_
_entity.id
_entity.type
_entity.pdbx_description
1 polymer ?
#
loop_
_entity_poly.entity_id
_entity_poly.type
_entity_poly.pdbx_seq_one_letter_code
_entity_poly.pdbx_strand_id
1 'polypeptide(L)'
;QDAEVVRTRDPQILAQCDVVVDVGGEYDPERHRYDHHQRSFSESMSSLQPGKPWGTKLSSAGLVYCHLGGQVLAQLLAQPEDSPTVRALYDQV
;
A
#
# COMPACT_ATOMS: atom_id res chain seq x y z
N GLN A 1 -14.64 -17.69 -6.32
CA GLN A 1 -15.82 -17.92 -5.45
C GLN A 1 -15.53 -19.23 -4.74
N ASP A 2 -15.83 -19.31 -3.43
CA ASP A 2 -15.21 -20.18 -2.38
C ASP A 2 -13.97 -19.55 -1.73
N ALA A 3 -14.20 -18.65 -0.76
CA ALA A 3 -13.16 -18.10 0.11
C ALA A 3 -13.52 -18.40 1.56
N GLU A 4 -12.53 -18.85 2.35
CA GLU A 4 -12.70 -19.05 3.78
C GLU A 4 -12.69 -17.71 4.52
N VAL A 5 -13.65 -17.48 5.41
CA VAL A 5 -13.69 -16.29 6.27
C VAL A 5 -13.26 -16.68 7.66
N VAL A 6 -12.04 -16.32 8.02
CA VAL A 6 -11.50 -16.49 9.37
C VAL A 6 -11.57 -15.15 10.12
N ARG A 7 -12.29 -15.10 11.24
CA ARG A 7 -12.31 -13.92 12.12
C ARG A 7 -11.23 -14.08 13.19
N THR A 8 -10.11 -13.38 13.05
CA THR A 8 -8.99 -13.49 14.00
C THR A 8 -8.24 -12.18 14.18
N ARG A 9 -7.52 -12.07 15.30
CA ARG A 9 -6.45 -11.08 15.54
C ARG A 9 -5.13 -11.76 15.94
N ASP A 10 -5.06 -13.08 15.79
CA ASP A 10 -3.88 -13.87 16.14
C ASP A 10 -2.74 -13.56 15.16
N PRO A 11 -1.60 -13.00 15.65
CA PRO A 11 -0.48 -12.69 14.79
C PRO A 11 0.10 -13.91 14.07
N GLN A 12 -0.03 -15.12 14.63
CA GLN A 12 0.46 -16.34 14.00
C GLN A 12 -0.36 -16.74 12.77
N ILE A 13 -1.66 -16.44 12.75
CA ILE A 13 -2.50 -16.65 11.57
C ILE A 13 -2.20 -15.57 10.54
N LEU A 14 -2.10 -14.30 10.94
CA LEU A 14 -1.76 -13.20 10.03
C LEU A 14 -0.38 -13.36 9.38
N ALA A 15 0.58 -13.98 10.09
CA ALA A 15 1.90 -14.29 9.56
C ALA A 15 1.87 -15.28 8.39
N GLN A 16 0.82 -16.09 8.26
CA GLN A 16 0.65 -17.06 7.16
C GLN A 16 0.07 -16.42 5.90
N CYS A 17 -0.51 -15.22 5.98
CA CYS A 17 -1.07 -14.53 4.82
C CYS A 17 0.03 -13.97 3.93
N ASP A 18 -0.14 -14.08 2.61
CA ASP A 18 0.76 -13.46 1.64
C ASP A 18 0.73 -11.92 1.76
N VAL A 19 -0.46 -11.36 1.92
CA VAL A 19 -0.70 -9.91 2.05
C VAL A 19 -1.58 -9.65 3.27
N VAL A 20 -1.23 -8.65 4.07
CA VAL A 20 -2.03 -8.19 5.21
C VAL A 20 -2.22 -6.68 5.10
N VAL A 21 -3.47 -6.23 5.19
CA VAL A 21 -3.85 -4.83 5.00
C VAL A 21 -4.74 -4.42 6.16
N ASP A 22 -4.51 -3.21 6.71
CA ASP A 22 -5.37 -2.57 7.72
C ASP A 22 -5.42 -3.23 9.10
N VAL A 23 -4.72 -4.34 9.28
CA VAL A 23 -4.64 -5.10 10.53
C VAL A 23 -3.22 -5.62 10.74
N GLY A 24 -2.92 -6.06 11.97
CA GLY A 24 -1.65 -6.72 12.29
C GLY A 24 -0.63 -5.80 12.96
N GLY A 25 -0.82 -4.47 12.97
CA GLY A 25 0.06 -3.55 13.70
C GLY A 25 1.44 -3.39 13.07
N GLU A 26 1.60 -3.70 11.78
CA GLU A 26 2.88 -3.75 11.09
C GLU A 26 2.80 -3.05 9.72
N TYR A 27 3.78 -2.20 9.44
CA TYR A 27 4.06 -1.67 8.10
C TYR A 27 5.42 -2.19 7.64
N ASP A 28 5.39 -3.08 6.65
CA ASP A 28 6.57 -3.69 6.03
C ASP A 28 6.22 -4.00 4.56
N PRO A 29 6.64 -3.15 3.60
CA PRO A 29 6.29 -3.32 2.19
C PRO A 29 6.99 -4.53 1.55
N GLU A 30 8.15 -4.97 2.05
CA GLU A 30 8.85 -6.15 1.54
C GLU A 30 8.09 -7.44 1.87
N ARG A 31 7.36 -7.43 3.00
CA ARG A 31 6.50 -8.53 3.44
C ARG A 31 5.02 -8.30 3.14
N HIS A 32 4.66 -7.31 2.33
CA HIS A 32 3.28 -6.95 2.02
C HIS A 32 2.38 -6.77 3.27
N ARG A 33 2.91 -6.06 4.27
CA ARG A 33 2.19 -5.65 5.48
C ARG A 33 1.90 -4.15 5.39
N TYR A 34 0.62 -3.81 5.28
CA TYR A 34 0.17 -2.44 5.03
C TYR A 34 -0.86 -2.02 6.08
N ASP A 35 -0.46 -1.97 7.34
CA ASP A 35 -1.27 -1.41 8.42
C ASP A 35 -0.72 -0.07 8.87
N HIS A 36 -1.61 0.86 9.21
CA HIS A 36 -1.27 2.22 9.64
C HIS A 36 -1.74 2.56 11.06
N HIS A 37 -2.38 1.61 11.75
CA HIS A 37 -2.99 1.83 13.06
C HIS A 37 -1.99 1.98 14.22
N GLN A 38 -0.68 1.90 13.95
CA GLN A 38 0.33 2.05 15.00
C GLN A 38 0.42 3.52 15.45
N ARG A 39 0.52 3.76 16.76
CA ARG A 39 0.66 5.13 17.29
C ARG A 39 1.89 5.87 16.75
N SER A 40 2.95 5.10 16.47
CA SER A 40 4.21 5.59 15.90
C SER A 40 4.13 5.84 14.39
N PHE A 41 3.07 5.40 13.69
CA PHE A 41 2.98 5.53 12.26
C PHE A 41 2.86 7.00 11.85
N SER A 42 3.77 7.43 10.98
CA SER A 42 3.85 8.81 10.48
C SER A 42 4.16 8.90 8.99
N GLU A 43 4.11 7.78 8.27
CA GLU A 43 4.49 7.76 6.87
C GLU A 43 3.44 8.45 5.98
N SER A 44 3.93 9.13 4.96
CA SER A 44 3.19 9.89 3.96
C SER A 44 3.80 9.63 2.58
N MET A 45 3.18 10.10 1.49
CA MET A 45 3.80 9.99 0.17
C MET A 45 5.15 10.72 0.13
N SER A 46 5.27 11.88 0.77
CA SER A 46 6.52 12.65 0.75
C SER A 46 7.65 12.00 1.55
N SER A 47 7.35 11.23 2.60
CA SER A 47 8.36 10.50 3.36
C SER A 47 8.81 9.21 2.67
N LEU A 48 7.91 8.55 1.94
CA LEU A 48 8.19 7.28 1.26
C LEU A 48 8.67 7.45 -0.19
N GLN A 49 8.26 8.52 -0.88
CA GLN A 49 8.56 8.81 -2.28
C GLN A 49 9.19 10.21 -2.39
N PRO A 50 10.53 10.31 -2.45
CA PRO A 50 11.21 11.59 -2.52
C PRO A 50 10.71 12.46 -3.69
N GLY A 51 10.46 13.75 -3.40
CA GLY A 51 9.97 14.72 -4.38
C GLY A 51 8.44 14.80 -4.50
N LYS A 52 7.68 13.95 -3.81
CA LYS A 52 6.23 14.10 -3.70
C LYS A 52 5.85 15.13 -2.63
N PRO A 53 4.85 16.01 -2.88
CA PRO A 53 4.50 17.08 -1.96
C PRO A 53 3.54 16.67 -0.83
N TRP A 54 2.89 15.50 -0.91
CA TRP A 54 1.80 15.13 0.00
C TRP A 54 2.32 14.60 1.35
N GLY A 55 2.17 15.41 2.39
CA GLY A 55 2.52 15.07 3.78
C GLY A 55 1.39 14.46 4.61
N THR A 56 0.24 14.18 4.01
CA THR A 56 -0.87 13.50 4.70
C THR A 56 -0.45 12.07 5.04
N LYS A 57 -0.70 11.64 6.29
CA LYS A 57 -0.43 10.26 6.70
C LYS A 57 -1.24 9.29 5.85
N LEU A 58 -0.58 8.24 5.36
CA LEU A 58 -1.22 7.26 4.50
C LEU A 58 -2.14 6.34 5.30
N SER A 59 -3.29 6.03 4.71
CA SER A 59 -4.11 4.88 5.10
C SER A 59 -3.49 3.60 4.54
N SER A 60 -4.02 2.44 4.92
CA SER A 60 -3.65 1.14 4.35
C SER A 60 -3.79 1.11 2.83
N ALA A 61 -4.88 1.67 2.28
CA ALA A 61 -5.05 1.81 0.83
C ALA A 61 -4.03 2.78 0.21
N GLY A 62 -3.69 3.86 0.91
CA GLY A 62 -2.64 4.80 0.51
C GLY A 62 -1.25 4.16 0.47
N LEU A 63 -0.95 3.28 1.44
CA LEU A 63 0.30 2.50 1.46
C LEU A 63 0.36 1.53 0.28
N VAL A 64 -0.71 0.79 0.01
CA VAL A 64 -0.80 -0.09 -1.16
C VAL A 64 -0.59 0.71 -2.45
N TYR A 65 -1.23 1.88 -2.57
CA TYR A 65 -1.06 2.75 -3.73
C TYR A 65 0.37 3.31 -3.86
N CYS A 66 0.99 3.73 -2.75
CA CYS A 66 2.36 4.25 -2.73
C CYS A 66 3.40 3.25 -3.26
N HIS A 67 3.17 1.94 -3.05
CA HIS A 67 4.11 0.89 -3.46
C HIS A 67 3.76 0.24 -4.81
N LEU A 68 2.47 0.15 -5.13
CA LEU A 68 1.99 -0.65 -6.27
C LEU A 68 1.15 0.16 -7.26
N GLY A 69 0.79 1.40 -6.94
CA GLY A 69 -0.10 2.24 -7.74
C GLY A 69 0.43 2.50 -9.14
N GLY A 70 1.73 2.78 -9.28
CA GLY A 70 2.38 2.94 -10.59
C GLY A 70 2.23 1.71 -11.47
N GLN A 71 2.55 0.52 -10.93
CA GLN A 71 2.42 -0.77 -11.62
C GLN A 71 0.97 -1.08 -11.97
N VAL A 72 0.01 -0.85 -11.06
CA VAL A 72 -1.41 -1.07 -11.31
C VAL A 72 -1.91 -0.16 -12.43
N LEU A 73 -1.57 1.13 -12.41
CA LEU A 73 -1.92 2.08 -13.45
C LEU A 73 -1.32 1.67 -14.80
N ALA A 74 -0.04 1.27 -14.82
CA ALA A 74 0.64 0.79 -16.02
C ALA A 74 -0.10 -0.38 -16.68
N GLN A 75 -0.48 -1.39 -15.87
CA GLN A 75 -1.22 -2.55 -16.33
C GLN A 75 -2.62 -2.18 -16.84
N LEU A 76 -3.36 -1.35 -16.10
CA LEU A 76 -4.72 -0.92 -16.49
C LEU A 76 -4.73 -0.10 -17.78
N LEU A 77 -3.70 0.71 -18.01
CA LEU A 77 -3.58 1.57 -19.18
C LEU A 77 -2.87 0.89 -20.36
N ALA A 78 -2.31 -0.30 -20.16
CA ALA A 78 -1.42 -0.97 -21.10
C ALA A 78 -0.26 -0.07 -21.59
N GLN A 79 0.35 0.66 -20.65
CA GLN A 79 1.47 1.58 -20.88
C GLN A 79 2.65 1.22 -19.96
N PRO A 80 3.89 1.59 -20.32
CA PRO A 80 5.01 1.52 -19.38
C PRO A 80 4.75 2.33 -18.11
N GLU A 81 5.24 1.85 -16.97
CA GLU A 81 5.08 2.54 -15.68
C GLU A 81 5.75 3.93 -15.66
N ASP A 82 6.80 4.10 -16.44
CA ASP A 82 7.53 5.35 -16.59
C ASP A 82 6.93 6.28 -17.65
N SER A 83 5.83 5.87 -18.29
CA SER A 83 5.14 6.70 -19.29
C SER A 83 4.63 8.01 -18.67
N PRO A 84 4.62 9.12 -19.44
CA PRO A 84 4.12 10.40 -18.94
C PRO A 84 2.68 10.32 -18.40
N THR A 85 1.83 9.49 -19.00
CA THR A 85 0.44 9.29 -18.58
C THR A 85 0.35 8.60 -17.22
N VAL A 86 1.08 7.50 -17.01
CA VAL A 86 1.10 6.79 -15.71
C VAL A 86 1.64 7.70 -14.62
N ARG A 87 2.77 8.39 -14.88
CA ARG A 87 3.36 9.34 -13.93
C ARG A 87 2.38 10.47 -13.57
N ALA A 88 1.72 11.06 -14.57
CA ALA A 88 0.77 12.14 -14.32
C ALA A 88 -0.41 11.70 -13.44
N LEU A 89 -0.90 10.47 -13.63
CA LEU A 89 -2.00 9.90 -12.84
C LEU A 89 -1.56 9.45 -11.44
N TYR A 90 -0.37 8.87 -11.32
CA TYR A 90 0.23 8.52 -10.02
C TYR A 90 0.39 9.76 -9.13
N ASP A 91 0.64 10.90 -9.76
CA ASP A 91 0.89 12.18 -9.09
C ASP A 91 -0.40 12.98 -8.80
N GLN A 92 -1.58 12.37 -8.90
CA GLN A 92 -2.84 13.02 -8.53
C GLN A 92 -3.29 12.74 -7.09
N VAL A 93 -2.56 11.91 -6.33
CA VAL A 93 -2.97 11.38 -5.02
C VAL A 93 -1.99 11.73 -3.91
#